data_AF-U5Q887-F1
#
_entry.id   AF-U5Q887-F1
#
_cell.length_a   1.000
_cell.length_b   1.000
_cell.length_c   1.000
_cell.angle_alpha   90.00
_cell.angle_beta   90.00
_cell.angle_gamma   90.00
#
_symmetry.space_group_name_H-M   'P 1'
#
loop_
_entity.id
_entity.type
_entity.pdbx_description
1 polymer ?
#
loop_
_entity_poly.entity_id
_entity_poly.type
_entity_poly.pdbx_seq_one_letter_code
_entity_poly.pdbx_strand_id
1 'polypeptide(L)'
;MIDPETQLDSAVVFRDSLFQYNYTMVKMVRDSTDTLGFRHYMKPKLLKFVRYNNELKPYRDHRVIMEYIYRDKNGSLLGKFTFTPKKYLEEDFYRTSPF
;
A
#
# COMPACT_ATOMS: atom_id res chain seq x y z
N MET A 1 -6.25 -3.00 4.14
CA MET A 1 -6.79 -2.52 5.43
C MET A 1 -8.02 -1.72 5.06
N ILE A 2 -9.20 -2.23 5.40
CA ILE A 2 -10.43 -1.48 5.28
C ILE A 2 -10.71 -0.99 6.70
N ASP A 3 -10.82 0.32 6.85
CA ASP A 3 -11.10 1.00 8.10
C ASP A 3 -12.17 2.07 7.86
N PRO A 4 -12.75 2.69 8.90
CA PRO A 4 -13.82 3.67 8.75
C PRO A 4 -13.45 4.94 7.96
N GLU A 5 -12.18 5.12 7.60
CA GLU A 5 -11.70 6.25 6.80
C GLU A 5 -11.41 5.87 5.35
N THR A 6 -11.46 4.58 5.02
CA THR A 6 -11.09 4.02 3.73
C THR A 6 -12.21 3.18 3.13
N GLN A 7 -12.57 3.49 1.90
CA GLN A 7 -13.43 2.66 1.07
C GLN A 7 -12.58 1.95 0.02
N LEU A 8 -12.72 0.63 -0.10
CA LEU A 8 -12.17 -0.12 -1.22
C LEU A 8 -13.13 -0.02 -2.41
N ASP A 9 -12.72 0.68 -3.47
CA ASP A 9 -13.57 0.92 -4.64
C ASP A 9 -13.50 -0.24 -5.63
N SER A 10 -12.30 -0.77 -5.86
CA SER A 10 -12.07 -1.88 -6.77
C SER A 10 -10.71 -2.55 -6.55
N ALA A 11 -10.58 -3.77 -7.07
CA ALA A 11 -9.31 -4.46 -7.22
C ALA A 11 -9.15 -4.92 -8.67
N VAL A 12 -7.94 -4.77 -9.23
CA VAL A 12 -7.64 -5.08 -10.63
C VAL A 12 -6.35 -5.89 -10.70
N VAL A 13 -6.34 -6.90 -11.57
CA VAL A 13 -5.14 -7.69 -11.89
C VAL A 13 -4.66 -7.33 -13.29
N PHE A 14 -3.37 -7.04 -13.41
CA PHE A 14 -2.70 -6.83 -14.69
C PHE A 14 -1.84 -8.05 -15.05
N ARG A 15 -1.54 -8.20 -16.35
CA ARG A 15 -0.82 -9.38 -16.90
C ARG A 15 0.55 -9.62 -16.26
N ASP A 16 1.17 -8.60 -15.69
CA ASP A 16 2.53 -8.66 -15.11
C ASP A 16 2.54 -9.04 -13.62
N SER A 17 1.56 -9.84 -13.18
CA SER A 17 1.38 -10.19 -11.75
C SER A 17 1.28 -8.96 -10.85
N LEU A 18 0.71 -7.86 -11.36
CA LEU A 18 0.41 -6.67 -10.58
C LEU A 18 -1.03 -6.71 -10.12
N PHE A 19 -1.21 -6.72 -8.79
CA PHE A 19 -2.50 -6.62 -8.14
C PHE A 19 -2.67 -5.22 -7.57
N GLN A 20 -3.61 -4.46 -8.12
CA GLN A 20 -3.88 -3.08 -7.72
C GLN A 20 -5.16 -2.99 -6.89
N TYR A 21 -5.07 -2.35 -5.74
CA TYR A 21 -6.20 -1.91 -4.95
C TYR A 21 -6.44 -0.42 -5.15
N ASN A 22 -7.68 -0.04 -5.46
CA ASN A 22 -8.10 1.35 -5.57
C ASN A 22 -8.94 1.72 -4.36
N TYR A 23 -8.50 2.74 -3.63
CA TYR A 23 -9.14 3.23 -2.42
C TYR A 23 -9.53 4.70 -2.53
N THR A 24 -10.64 5.02 -1.87
CA THR A 24 -11.06 6.39 -1.58
C THR A 24 -10.91 6.66 -0.08
N MET A 25 -10.23 7.76 0.26
CA MET A 25 -10.17 8.34 1.60
C MET A 25 -11.41 9.20 1.82
N VAL A 26 -12.47 8.62 2.39
CA VAL A 26 -13.83 9.20 2.39
C VAL A 26 -13.95 10.53 3.15
N LYS A 27 -13.00 10.82 4.04
CA LYS A 27 -12.97 12.04 4.87
C LYS A 27 -11.96 13.08 4.41
N MET A 28 -11.16 12.79 3.38
CA MET A 28 -10.07 13.67 2.94
C MET A 28 -10.44 14.46 1.69
N VAL A 29 -9.85 15.65 1.55
CA VAL A 29 -9.83 16.47 0.34
C VAL A 29 -8.38 16.83 0.05
N ARG A 30 -7.91 16.57 -1.16
CA ARG A 30 -6.51 16.74 -1.58
C ARG A 30 -6.01 18.15 -1.35
N ASP A 31 -6.81 19.16 -1.70
CA ASP A 31 -6.41 20.57 -1.65
C ASP A 31 -6.19 21.08 -0.22
N SER A 32 -6.76 20.41 0.78
CA SER A 32 -6.52 20.68 2.21
C SER A 32 -5.60 19.65 2.87
N THR A 33 -4.93 18.81 2.09
CA THR A 33 -4.09 17.71 2.58
C THR A 33 -2.64 17.92 2.17
N ASP A 34 -1.71 17.81 3.12
CA ASP A 34 -0.30 17.61 2.80
C ASP A 34 -0.09 16.22 2.19
N THR A 35 -0.12 16.15 0.87
CA THR A 35 0.05 14.87 0.15
C THR A 35 1.45 14.29 0.31
N LEU A 36 2.48 15.11 0.59
CA LEU A 36 3.84 14.61 0.82
C LEU A 36 3.92 13.93 2.18
N GLY A 37 3.43 14.59 3.24
CA GLY A 37 3.29 14.02 4.57
C GLY A 37 2.45 12.75 4.57
N PHE A 38 1.31 12.75 3.87
CA PHE A 38 0.50 11.55 3.68
C PHE A 38 1.28 10.40 3.06
N ARG A 39 2.02 10.63 1.96
CA ARG A 39 2.84 9.59 1.32
C ARG A 39 3.95 9.08 2.24
N HIS A 40 4.61 9.98 2.97
CA HIS A 40 5.67 9.63 3.91
C HIS A 40 5.15 8.75 5.05
N TYR A 41 3.97 9.08 5.59
CA TYR A 41 3.31 8.33 6.65
C TYR A 41 2.76 6.97 6.19
N MET A 42 2.13 6.91 5.02
CA MET A 42 1.46 5.70 4.53
C MET A 42 2.44 4.65 4.02
N LYS A 43 3.53 5.05 3.35
CA LYS A 43 4.48 4.12 2.74
C LYS A 43 5.04 3.06 3.70
N PRO A 44 5.60 3.39 4.89
CA PRO A 44 6.12 2.37 5.81
C PRO A 44 5.01 1.50 6.43
N LYS A 45 3.81 2.07 6.66
CA LYS A 45 2.66 1.32 7.18
C LYS A 45 2.18 0.26 6.19
N LEU A 46 2.01 0.66 4.93
CA LEU A 46 1.63 -0.26 3.86
C LEU A 46 2.70 -1.31 3.61
N LEU A 47 4.00 -0.95 3.64
CA LEU A 47 5.07 -1.94 3.54
C LEU A 47 5.00 -2.97 4.66
N LYS A 48 4.81 -2.54 5.91
CA LYS A 48 4.64 -3.45 7.06
C LYS A 48 3.42 -4.35 6.89
N PHE A 49 2.30 -3.80 6.43
CA PHE A 49 1.08 -4.56 6.15
C PHE A 49 1.34 -5.62 5.06
N VAL A 50 1.97 -5.23 3.95
CA VAL A 50 2.34 -6.12 2.86
C VAL A 50 3.30 -7.22 3.32
N ARG A 51 4.27 -6.92 4.18
CA ARG A 51 5.25 -7.90 4.69
C ARG A 51 4.63 -8.91 5.65
N TYR A 52 3.81 -8.45 6.57
CA TYR A 52 3.48 -9.24 7.76
C TYR A 52 2.01 -9.66 7.87
N ASN A 53 1.11 -9.18 6.99
CA ASN A 53 -0.26 -9.67 7.01
C ASN A 53 -0.33 -11.10 6.44
N ASN A 54 -0.87 -12.04 7.22
CA ASN A 54 -1.01 -13.45 6.85
C ASN A 54 -1.94 -13.66 5.64
N GLU A 55 -2.99 -12.86 5.47
CA GLU A 55 -3.90 -12.91 4.33
C GLU A 55 -3.19 -12.57 3.01
N LEU A 56 -2.12 -11.77 3.09
CA LEU A 56 -1.31 -11.43 1.94
C LEU A 56 -0.20 -12.45 1.64
N LYS A 57 -0.07 -13.52 2.44
CA LYS A 57 0.96 -14.55 2.25
C LYS A 57 0.91 -15.19 0.86
N PRO A 58 -0.26 -15.61 0.32
CA PRO A 58 -0.31 -16.19 -1.02
C PRO A 58 0.23 -15.24 -2.09
N TYR A 59 -0.03 -13.94 -1.99
CA TYR A 59 0.49 -12.94 -2.91
C TYR A 59 2.01 -12.82 -2.83
N ARG A 60 2.57 -12.87 -1.61
CA ARG A 60 4.03 -12.86 -1.40
C ARG A 60 4.69 -14.13 -1.95
N ASP A 61 4.12 -15.29 -1.66
CA ASP A 61 4.61 -16.60 -2.12
C ASP A 61 4.66 -16.66 -3.67
N HIS A 62 3.68 -16.05 -4.34
CA HIS A 62 3.61 -15.97 -5.80
C HIS A 62 4.30 -14.72 -6.39
N ARG A 63 5.06 -13.98 -5.58
CA ARG A 63 5.83 -12.80 -6.03
C ARG A 63 4.96 -11.75 -6.77
N VAL A 64 3.74 -11.54 -6.30
CA VAL A 64 2.81 -10.53 -6.84
C VAL A 64 3.28 -9.11 -6.50
N ILE A 65 3.30 -8.21 -7.48
CA ILE A 65 3.48 -6.78 -7.24
C ILE A 65 2.18 -6.22 -6.67
N MET A 66 2.22 -5.72 -5.43
CA MET A 66 1.04 -5.12 -4.79
C MET A 66 1.08 -3.60 -4.96
N GLU A 67 0.02 -3.06 -5.55
CA GLU A 67 -0.13 -1.63 -5.79
C GLU A 67 -1.35 -1.08 -5.04
N TYR A 68 -1.18 0.07 -4.39
CA TYR A 68 -2.23 0.75 -3.65
C TYR A 68 -2.37 2.17 -4.20
N ILE A 69 -3.55 2.49 -4.73
CA ILE A 69 -3.91 3.81 -5.21
C ILE A 69 -4.90 4.42 -4.23
N TYR A 70 -4.54 5.56 -3.65
CA TYR A 70 -5.40 6.32 -2.75
C TYR A 70 -5.82 7.63 -3.41
N ARG A 71 -7.13 7.83 -3.51
CA ARG A 71 -7.77 9.06 -3.94
C ARG A 71 -8.51 9.71 -2.77
N ASP A 72 -8.70 11.01 -2.84
CA ASP A 72 -9.59 11.72 -1.91
C ASP A 72 -11.06 11.46 -2.27
N LYS A 73 -11.99 11.98 -1.47
CA LYS A 73 -13.44 11.80 -1.69
C LYS A 73 -13.94 12.41 -3.01
N ASN A 74 -13.15 13.26 -3.66
CA ASN A 74 -13.45 13.89 -4.95
C ASN A 74 -12.73 13.17 -6.12
N GLY A 75 -12.07 12.03 -5.86
CA GLY A 75 -11.35 11.25 -6.87
C GLY A 75 -9.92 11.73 -7.19
N SER A 76 -9.44 12.78 -6.51
CA SER A 76 -8.10 13.34 -6.72
C SER A 76 -7.02 12.50 -6.06
N LEU A 77 -5.90 12.29 -6.76
CA LEU A 77 -4.82 11.40 -6.28
C LEU A 77 -4.12 11.95 -5.02
N LEU A 78 -4.09 11.16 -3.95
CA LEU A 78 -3.33 11.42 -2.73
C LEU A 78 -1.98 10.68 -2.76
N GLY A 79 -1.98 9.43 -3.20
CA GLY A 79 -0.78 8.61 -3.24
C GLY A 79 -0.93 7.35 -4.10
N LYS A 80 0.20 6.93 -4.67
CA LYS A 80 0.38 5.66 -5.37
C LYS A 80 1.58 4.94 -4.76
N PHE A 81 1.38 3.71 -4.31
CA PHE A 81 2.40 2.92 -3.62
C PHE A 81 2.56 1.56 -4.28
N THR A 82 3.74 1.30 -4.83
CA THR A 82 4.06 0.04 -5.52
C THR A 82 5.10 -0.74 -4.71
N PHE A 83 4.72 -1.94 -4.29
CA PHE A 83 5.54 -2.86 -3.51
C PHE A 83 5.86 -4.10 -4.35
N THR A 84 7.10 -4.17 -4.82
CA THR A 84 7.60 -5.30 -5.59
C THR A 84 8.10 -6.41 -4.65
N PRO A 85 8.22 -7.67 -5.14
CA PRO A 85 8.80 -8.77 -4.39
C PRO A 85 10.11 -8.41 -3.70
N LYS A 86 11.01 -7.73 -4.42
CA LYS A 86 12.27 -7.25 -3.87
C LYS A 86 12.06 -6.40 -2.59
N LYS A 87 11.15 -5.43 -2.60
CA LYS A 87 10.94 -4.52 -1.46
C LYS A 87 10.39 -5.22 -0.22
N TYR A 88 9.49 -6.19 -0.38
CA TYR A 88 8.84 -6.84 0.76
C TYR A 88 9.47 -8.17 1.17
N LEU A 89 10.35 -8.75 0.35
CA LEU A 89 11.18 -9.92 0.70
C LEU A 89 12.60 -9.53 1.13
N GLU A 90 13.01 -8.26 0.95
CA GLU A 90 14.23 -7.73 1.55
C GLU A 90 14.21 -8.02 3.07
N GLU A 91 15.15 -8.85 3.52
CA GLU A 91 15.40 -9.04 4.94
C GLU A 91 15.89 -7.71 5.53
N ASP A 92 15.28 -7.31 6.64
CA ASP A 92 15.76 -6.13 7.39
C ASP A 92 17.12 -6.50 7.98
N PHE A 93 18.22 -6.21 7.25
CA PHE A 93 19.61 -6.44 7.68
C PHE A 93 19.95 -5.83 9.06
N TYR A 94 19.10 -4.92 9.57
CA TYR A 94 19.24 -4.32 10.91
C TYR A 94 18.68 -5.18 12.06
N ARG A 95 18.02 -6.32 11.79
CA ARG A 95 17.48 -7.22 12.83
C ARG A 95 18.46 -8.30 13.30
N THR A 96 19.63 -8.43 12.69
CA THR A 96 20.63 -9.46 13.02
C THR A 96 21.92 -8.91 13.63
N SER A 97 21.95 -7.67 14.12
CA SER A 97 23.09 -7.19 14.92
C SER A 97 22.82 -7.40 16.40
N PRO A 98 23.40 -8.43 17.05
CA PRO A 98 23.43 -8.51 18.49
C PRO A 98 24.43 -7.46 18.98
N PHE A 99 23.93 -6.37 19.55
CA PHE A 99 24.68 -5.67 20.58
C PHE A 99 24.30 -6.30 21.91
#